data_AF-A0A7Y4VBQ4-F1
#
_entry.id   AF-A0A7Y4VBQ4-F1
#
_cell.length_a   1.000
_cell.length_b   1.000
_cell.length_c   1.000
_cell.angle_alpha   90.00
_cell.angle_beta   90.00
_cell.angle_gamma   90.00
#
_symmetry.space_group_name_H-M   'P 1'
#
loop_
_entity.id
_entity.type
_entity.pdbx_description
1 polymer ?
#
loop_
_entity_poly.entity_id
_entity_poly.type
_entity_poly.pdbx_seq_one_letter_code
_entity_poly.pdbx_strand_id
1 'polypeptide(L)'
;MALSEKSRAILQAIAKGHTYEQILVQDLAWTYHDIFQAAAEALETPQVTNEGKSYDVEEIRHDHPRAYEKWSDGEDGQLSALCRSGKSVREIATTLHRQEGAIRSRMVKLNLVASP
;
A
#
# COMPACT_ATOMS: atom_id res chain seq x y z
N MET A 1 -3.51 24.41 15.04
CA MET A 1 -2.22 25.02 14.62
C MET A 1 -2.03 24.75 13.13
N ALA A 2 -1.17 25.50 12.43
CA ALA A 2 -0.86 25.20 11.03
C ALA A 2 0.16 24.04 10.95
N LEU A 3 -0.01 23.16 9.97
CA LEU A 3 0.90 22.04 9.69
C LEU A 3 2.34 22.56 9.50
N SER A 4 3.31 22.02 10.24
CA SER A 4 4.71 22.45 10.10
C SER A 4 5.29 22.05 8.75
N GLU A 5 6.31 22.76 8.26
CA GLU A 5 6.99 22.44 6.99
C GLU A 5 7.60 21.03 7.02
N LYS A 6 8.10 20.61 8.19
CA LYS A 6 8.60 19.26 8.44
C LYS A 6 7.49 18.22 8.28
N SER A 7 6.36 18.42 8.95
CA SER A 7 5.20 17.53 8.85
C SER A 7 4.66 17.44 7.43
N ARG A 8 4.64 18.56 6.71
CA ARG A 8 4.21 18.61 5.30
C ARG A 8 5.13 17.80 4.39
N ALA A 9 6.46 17.91 4.57
CA ALA A 9 7.43 17.14 3.80
C ALA A 9 7.30 15.63 4.04
N ILE A 10 7.13 15.22 5.31
CA ILE A 10 6.95 13.82 5.70
C ILE A 10 5.66 13.25 5.09
N LEU A 11 4.53 13.95 5.24
CA LEU A 11 3.25 13.50 4.69
C LEU A 11 3.27 13.43 3.16
N GLN A 12 3.99 14.35 2.49
CA GLN A 12 4.16 14.28 1.05
C GLN A 12 5.04 13.10 0.61
N ALA A 13 6.06 12.72 1.39
CA ALA A 13 6.86 11.54 1.12
C ALA A 13 6.01 10.25 1.24
N ILE A 14 5.18 10.15 2.27
CA ILE A 14 4.21 9.04 2.45
C ILE A 14 3.23 8.99 1.27
N ALA A 15 2.67 10.12 0.85
CA ALA A 15 1.75 10.19 -0.28
C ALA A 15 2.39 9.76 -1.62
N LYS A 16 3.71 9.93 -1.77
CA LYS A 16 4.50 9.43 -2.91
C LYS A 16 4.84 7.94 -2.83
N GLY A 17 4.40 7.25 -1.77
CA GLY A 17 4.61 5.82 -1.57
C GLY A 17 5.95 5.44 -0.93
N HIS A 18 6.66 6.39 -0.31
CA HIS A 18 7.89 6.08 0.41
C HIS A 18 7.57 5.26 1.66
N THR A 19 8.35 4.21 1.90
CA THR A 19 8.28 3.45 3.15
C THR A 19 8.84 4.27 4.31
N TYR A 20 8.55 3.87 5.54
CA TYR A 20 9.08 4.56 6.72
C TYR A 20 10.61 4.53 6.72
N GLU A 21 11.21 3.42 6.33
CA GLU A 21 12.66 3.28 6.23
C GLU A 21 13.24 4.28 5.21
N GLN A 22 12.59 4.46 4.06
CA GLN A 22 13.03 5.41 3.03
C GLN A 22 12.92 6.86 3.52
N ILE A 23 11.86 7.19 4.26
CA ILE A 23 11.66 8.53 4.83
C ILE A 23 12.73 8.82 5.89
N LEU A 24 13.10 7.84 6.70
CA LEU A 24 14.10 7.99 7.77
C LEU A 24 15.54 8.09 7.24
N VAL A 25 15.79 7.61 6.01
CA VAL A 25 17.12 7.63 5.39
C VAL A 25 17.41 8.92 4.62
N GLN A 26 16.37 9.67 4.22
CA GLN A 26 16.51 10.71 3.20
C GLN A 26 17.09 12.05 3.71
N ASP A 27 17.07 12.29 5.02
CA ASP A 27 17.90 13.31 5.67
C ASP A 27 17.97 13.00 7.17
N LEU A 28 19.18 12.92 7.73
CA LEU A 28 19.58 12.26 9.00
C LEU A 28 18.99 12.83 10.31
N ALA A 29 17.86 13.54 10.28
CA ALA A 29 17.24 14.15 11.46
C ALA A 29 15.77 13.78 11.67
N TRP A 30 15.20 12.93 10.82
CA TRP A 30 13.82 12.47 10.99
C TRP A 30 13.78 11.16 11.75
N THR A 31 12.92 11.15 12.75
CA THR A 31 12.67 10.00 13.60
C THR A 31 11.26 9.48 13.36
N TYR A 32 10.98 8.25 13.81
CA TYR A 32 9.60 7.76 13.84
C TYR A 32 8.66 8.71 14.60
N HIS A 33 9.15 9.38 15.64
CA HIS A 33 8.38 10.39 16.38
C HIS A 33 7.90 11.53 15.47
N ASP A 34 8.72 11.96 14.51
CA ASP A 34 8.35 13.02 13.57
C ASP A 34 7.27 12.58 12.59
N ILE A 35 7.25 11.30 12.22
CA ILE A 35 6.19 10.73 11.39
C ILE A 35 4.86 10.73 12.17
N PHE A 36 4.87 10.35 13.44
CA PHE A 36 3.67 10.39 14.29
C PHE A 36 3.21 11.82 14.59
N GLN A 37 4.14 12.72 14.87
CA GLN A 37 3.88 14.15 15.06
C GLN A 37 3.22 14.75 13.82
N ALA A 38 3.71 14.40 12.62
CA ALA A 38 3.14 14.88 11.36
C ALA A 38 1.68 14.43 11.17
N ALA A 39 1.36 13.20 11.54
CA ALA A 39 -0.01 12.69 11.52
C ALA A 39 -0.90 13.40 12.55
N ALA A 40 -0.40 13.66 13.76
CA ALA A 40 -1.13 14.39 14.80
C ALA A 40 -1.44 15.84 14.37
N GLU A 41 -0.46 16.55 13.83
CA GLU A 41 -0.64 17.92 13.33
C GLU A 41 -1.67 17.98 12.18
N ALA A 42 -1.74 16.95 11.33
CA ALA A 42 -2.72 16.87 10.25
C ALA A 42 -4.16 16.72 10.77
N LEU A 43 -4.37 16.02 11.90
CA LEU A 43 -5.69 15.89 12.55
C LEU A 43 -6.12 17.18 13.25
N GLU A 44 -5.17 17.92 13.82
CA GLU A 44 -5.42 19.20 14.51
C GLU A 44 -5.57 20.41 13.56
N THR A 45 -5.28 20.22 12.28
CA THR A 45 -5.49 21.24 11.26
C THR A 45 -6.99 21.28 10.91
N PRO A 46 -7.64 22.46 10.90
CA PRO A 46 -9.04 22.57 10.52
C PRO A 46 -9.23 21.99 9.12
N GLN A 47 -10.02 20.93 9.05
CA GLN A 47 -10.31 20.20 7.82
C GLN A 47 -11.04 21.13 6.87
N VAL A 48 -10.44 21.45 5.73
CA VAL A 48 -11.23 21.84 4.57
C VAL A 48 -11.95 20.57 4.16
N THR A 49 -13.26 20.51 4.43
CA THR A 49 -14.11 19.37 4.08
C THR A 49 -14.13 19.21 2.55
N ASN A 50 -13.17 18.47 2.01
CA ASN A 50 -13.36 17.79 0.75
C ASN A 50 -14.14 16.52 1.06
N GLU A 51 -15.45 16.66 1.04
CA GLU A 51 -16.41 15.57 0.96
C GLU A 51 -16.05 14.68 -0.23
N GLY A 52 -15.34 13.58 0.06
CA GLY A 52 -15.00 12.56 -0.94
C GLY A 52 -13.53 12.18 -0.95
N LYS A 53 -13.11 11.40 0.05
CA LYS A 53 -12.14 10.28 -0.02
C LYS A 53 -11.74 9.86 1.40
N SER A 54 -12.72 9.38 2.16
CA SER A 54 -12.43 8.42 3.22
C SER A 54 -12.28 7.08 2.51
N TYR A 55 -11.09 6.47 2.50
CA TYR A 55 -10.92 5.13 1.94
C TYR A 55 -11.56 4.15 2.92
N ASP A 56 -12.84 3.89 2.73
CA ASP A 56 -13.59 2.93 3.54
C ASP A 56 -13.11 1.51 3.17
N VAL A 57 -12.60 0.77 4.16
CA VAL A 57 -12.07 -0.58 3.93
C VAL A 57 -13.20 -1.50 3.43
N GLU A 58 -14.44 -1.16 3.80
CA GLU A 58 -15.67 -1.80 3.39
C GLU A 58 -15.98 -1.57 1.89
N GLU A 59 -15.68 -0.40 1.31
CA GLU A 59 -15.78 -0.16 -0.14
C GLU A 59 -14.74 -0.97 -0.92
N ILE A 60 -13.51 -1.07 -0.40
CA ILE A 60 -12.47 -1.90 -1.02
C ILE A 60 -12.85 -3.39 -0.97
N ARG A 61 -13.50 -3.84 0.10
CA ARG A 61 -14.04 -5.21 0.22
C ARG A 61 -15.25 -5.43 -0.68
N HIS A 62 -16.06 -4.41 -0.95
CA HIS A 62 -17.16 -4.51 -1.89
C HIS A 62 -16.66 -4.85 -3.30
N ASP A 63 -15.65 -4.12 -3.78
CA ASP A 63 -15.10 -4.32 -5.12
C ASP A 63 -14.10 -5.50 -5.18
N HIS A 64 -13.47 -5.82 -4.06
CA HIS A 64 -12.53 -6.92 -3.90
C HIS A 64 -12.78 -7.67 -2.58
N PRO A 65 -13.71 -8.65 -2.58
CA PRO A 65 -14.16 -9.37 -1.37
C PRO A 65 -13.04 -9.93 -0.50
N ARG A 66 -11.90 -10.23 -1.13
CA ARG A 66 -10.73 -10.86 -0.51
C ARG A 66 -9.57 -9.90 -0.25
N ALA A 67 -9.80 -8.59 -0.28
CA ALA A 67 -8.77 -7.61 0.07
C ALA A 67 -8.27 -7.87 1.51
N TYR A 68 -6.95 -7.85 1.70
CA TYR A 68 -6.26 -8.11 2.98
C TYR A 68 -6.41 -9.52 3.58
N GLU A 69 -7.12 -10.45 2.93
CA GLU A 69 -7.10 -11.86 3.37
C GLU A 69 -5.68 -12.42 3.26
N LYS A 70 -5.30 -13.25 4.25
CA LYS A 70 -4.04 -14.01 4.20
C LYS A 70 -4.01 -14.90 2.96
N TRP A 71 -2.83 -15.03 2.36
CA TRP A 71 -2.59 -15.99 1.28
C TRP A 71 -2.49 -17.39 1.87
N SER A 72 -3.21 -18.34 1.30
CA SER A 72 -3.06 -19.77 1.61
C SER A 72 -2.01 -20.44 0.74
N ASP A 73 -1.44 -21.55 1.22
CA ASP A 73 -0.47 -22.35 0.44
C ASP A 73 -1.09 -22.88 -0.86
N GLY A 74 -2.40 -23.16 -0.87
CA GLY A 74 -3.14 -23.55 -2.07
C GLY A 74 -3.20 -22.43 -3.12
N GLU A 75 -3.41 -21.18 -2.69
CA GLU A 75 -3.37 -20.02 -3.58
C GLU A 75 -1.97 -19.75 -4.14
N ASP A 76 -0.93 -19.94 -3.33
CA ASP A 76 0.45 -19.81 -3.82
C ASP A 76 0.77 -20.85 -4.90
N GLY A 77 0.27 -22.08 -4.72
CA GLY A 77 0.36 -23.14 -5.72
C GLY A 77 -0.36 -22.77 -7.01
N GLN A 78 -1.59 -22.25 -6.92
CA GLN A 78 -2.36 -21.79 -8.07
C GLN A 78 -1.70 -20.60 -8.78
N LEU A 79 -1.22 -19.61 -8.02
CA LEU A 79 -0.49 -18.46 -8.53
C LEU A 79 0.74 -18.90 -9.33
N SER A 80 1.53 -19.82 -8.77
CA SER A 80 2.72 -20.37 -9.40
C SER A 80 2.39 -21.12 -10.70
N ALA A 81 1.32 -21.92 -10.71
CA ALA A 81 0.88 -22.65 -11.89
C ALA A 81 0.41 -21.70 -13.01
N LEU A 82 -0.41 -20.71 -12.68
CA LEU A 82 -0.92 -19.74 -13.66
C LEU A 82 0.21 -18.88 -14.24
N CYS A 83 1.16 -18.47 -13.41
CA CYS A 83 2.35 -17.74 -13.85
C CYS A 83 3.19 -18.58 -14.84
N ARG A 84 3.41 -19.87 -14.55
CA ARG A 84 4.14 -20.80 -15.44
C ARG A 84 3.41 -21.07 -16.75
N SER A 85 2.07 -21.01 -16.75
CA SER A 85 1.27 -21.10 -17.98
C SER A 85 1.31 -19.82 -18.84
N GLY A 86 2.07 -18.79 -18.43
CA GLY A 86 2.23 -17.55 -19.18
C GLY A 86 1.05 -16.59 -19.10
N LYS A 87 0.14 -16.77 -18.12
CA LYS A 87 -0.98 -15.83 -17.94
C LYS A 87 -0.48 -14.47 -17.46
N SER A 88 -1.15 -13.42 -17.91
CA SER A 88 -0.89 -12.07 -17.45
C SER A 88 -1.33 -11.87 -16.00
N VAL A 89 -0.75 -10.88 -15.32
CA VAL A 89 -1.12 -10.48 -13.95
C VAL A 89 -2.62 -10.21 -13.84
N ARG A 90 -3.23 -9.60 -14.86
CA ARG A 90 -4.65 -9.28 -14.89
C ARG A 90 -5.52 -10.55 -14.93
N GLU A 91 -5.19 -11.51 -15.78
CA GLU A 91 -5.92 -12.79 -15.85
C GLU A 91 -5.81 -13.60 -14.55
N ILE A 92 -4.62 -13.56 -13.93
CA ILE A 92 -4.37 -14.20 -12.64
C ILE A 92 -5.19 -13.52 -11.54
N ALA A 93 -5.20 -12.19 -11.51
CA ALA A 93 -5.99 -11.39 -10.58
C ALA A 93 -7.49 -11.73 -10.66
N THR A 94 -8.03 -11.84 -11.88
CA THR A 94 -9.41 -12.28 -12.11
C THR A 94 -9.63 -13.72 -11.64
N THR A 95 -8.71 -14.64 -11.93
CA THR A 95 -8.84 -16.07 -11.57
C THR A 95 -8.82 -16.29 -10.05
N LEU A 96 -7.97 -15.57 -9.33
CA LEU A 96 -7.82 -15.71 -7.87
C LEU A 96 -8.75 -14.77 -7.08
N HIS A 97 -9.51 -13.93 -7.77
CA HIS A 97 -10.35 -12.88 -7.18
C HIS A 97 -9.56 -11.95 -6.24
N ARG A 98 -8.38 -11.53 -6.68
CA ARG A 98 -7.46 -10.63 -5.95
C ARG A 98 -7.10 -9.42 -6.81
N GLN A 99 -6.65 -8.34 -6.18
CA GLN A 99 -6.14 -7.17 -6.89
C GLN A 99 -4.78 -7.45 -7.55
N GLU A 100 -4.52 -6.82 -8.70
CA GLU A 100 -3.24 -6.96 -9.43
C GLU A 100 -2.02 -6.60 -8.57
N GLY A 101 -2.13 -5.57 -7.72
CA GLY A 101 -1.06 -5.20 -6.79
C GLY A 101 -0.71 -6.33 -5.82
N ALA A 102 -1.72 -7.03 -5.29
CA ALA A 102 -1.53 -8.19 -4.42
C ALA A 102 -0.87 -9.37 -5.18
N ILE A 103 -1.26 -9.58 -6.44
CA ILE A 103 -0.62 -10.59 -7.32
C ILE A 103 0.87 -10.27 -7.51
N ARG A 104 1.22 -9.04 -7.90
CA ARG A 104 2.61 -8.62 -8.14
C ARG A 104 3.46 -8.77 -6.88
N SER A 105 2.96 -8.27 -5.74
CA SER A 105 3.64 -8.40 -4.46
C SER A 105 3.89 -9.87 -4.10
N ARG A 106 2.89 -10.73 -4.32
CA ARG A 106 3.03 -12.16 -4.03
C ARG A 106 3.98 -12.87 -4.98
N MET A 107 3.98 -12.55 -6.27
CA MET A 107 4.92 -13.11 -7.24
C MET A 107 6.38 -12.81 -6.87
N VAL A 108 6.67 -11.58 -6.41
CA VAL A 108 8.01 -11.22 -5.90
C VAL A 108 8.33 -12.06 -4.66
N LYS A 109 7.40 -12.18 -3.71
CA LYS A 109 7.59 -12.97 -2.49
C LYS A 109 7.85 -14.47 -2.75
N LEU A 110 7.25 -15.03 -3.79
CA LEU A 110 7.45 -16.42 -4.22
C LEU A 110 8.63 -16.58 -5.21
N ASN A 111 9.38 -15.52 -5.50
CA ASN A 111 10.48 -15.51 -6.47
C ASN A 111 10.07 -15.99 -7.89
N LEU A 112 8.81 -15.73 -8.29
CA LEU A 112 8.29 -16.07 -9.61
C LEU A 112 8.68 -15.03 -10.67
N VAL A 113 8.99 -13.81 -10.23
CA VAL A 113 9.46 -12.70 -11.04
C VAL A 113 10.58 -11.99 -10.29
N ALA A 114 11.55 -11.44 -11.01
CA ALA A 114 12.53 -10.55 -10.40
C ALA A 114 11.82 -9.30 -9.84
N SER A 115 12.25 -8.84 -8.67
CA SER A 115 11.84 -7.51 -8.21
C SER A 115 12.36 -6.48 -9.22
N PRO A 116 11.52 -5.54 -9.69
CA PRO A 116 12.05 -4.34 -10.34
C PRO A 116 12.91 -3.52 -9.37
#